data_AF-A0A0Q2RLV2-F1
#
_entry.id   AF-A0A0Q2RLV2-F1
#
_cell.length_a   1.000
_cell.length_b   1.000
_cell.length_c   1.000
_cell.angle_alpha   90.00
_cell.angle_beta   90.00
_cell.angle_gamma   90.00
#
_symmetry.space_group_name_H-M   'P 1'
#
loop_
_entity.id
_entity.type
_entity.pdbx_description
1 polymer ?
#
loop_
_entity_poly.entity_id
_entity_poly.type
_entity_poly.pdbx_seq_one_letter_code
_entity_poly.pdbx_strand_id
1 'polypeptide(L)'
;MSNWETMRAVLAGIPALPGARCKGQADLYERTVGEHHMTGRITTTELDDARSAALRLCAACPARNPCEVWLDALPAARRPAGVVAGLVITAGGVPSSTGTPSTAGGRRT
;
A
#
# COMPACT_ATOMS: atom_id res chain seq x y z
N MET A 1 -31.30 -6.76 -4.03
CA MET A 1 -30.31 -7.53 -4.80
C MET A 1 -29.05 -7.63 -3.96
N SER A 2 -28.73 -8.83 -3.49
CA SER A 2 -27.59 -9.03 -2.59
C SER A 2 -26.30 -8.57 -3.27
N ASN A 3 -25.50 -7.83 -2.51
CA ASN A 3 -24.21 -7.22 -2.85
C ASN A 3 -23.12 -8.21 -3.33
N TRP A 4 -23.49 -9.47 -3.63
CA TRP A 4 -22.59 -10.56 -3.97
C TRP A 4 -21.96 -10.41 -5.35
N GLU A 5 -22.73 -10.04 -6.38
CA GLU A 5 -22.17 -9.79 -7.71
C GLU A 5 -21.20 -8.60 -7.71
N THR A 6 -21.56 -7.54 -6.97
CA THR A 6 -20.69 -6.38 -6.74
C THR A 6 -19.41 -6.77 -6.00
N MET A 7 -19.51 -7.55 -4.91
CA MET A 7 -18.33 -8.05 -4.19
C MET A 7 -17.45 -8.94 -5.07
N ARG A 8 -18.04 -9.82 -5.88
CA ARG A 8 -17.29 -10.67 -6.84
C ARG A 8 -16.52 -9.84 -7.86
N ALA A 9 -17.13 -8.79 -8.41
CA ALA A 9 -16.47 -7.90 -9.36
C ALA A 9 -15.30 -7.14 -8.72
N VAL A 10 -15.43 -6.71 -7.46
CA VAL A 10 -14.33 -6.09 -6.70
C VAL A 10 -13.19 -7.08 -6.44
N LEU A 11 -13.52 -8.30 -6.00
CA LEU A 11 -12.53 -9.35 -5.72
C LEU A 11 -11.79 -9.81 -6.97
N ALA A 12 -12.45 -9.84 -8.13
CA ALA A 12 -11.85 -10.21 -9.41
C ALA A 12 -10.74 -9.23 -9.86
N GLY A 13 -10.75 -7.99 -9.35
CA GLY A 13 -9.71 -7.00 -9.63
C GLY A 13 -8.44 -7.13 -8.79
N ILE A 14 -8.40 -8.05 -7.82
CA ILE A 14 -7.26 -8.25 -6.92
C ILE A 14 -6.42 -9.42 -7.46
N PRO A 15 -5.12 -9.23 -7.72
CA PRO A 15 -4.27 -10.28 -8.25
C PRO A 15 -4.04 -11.37 -7.20
N ALA A 16 -3.76 -12.59 -7.67
CA ALA A 16 -3.21 -13.62 -6.80
C ALA A 16 -1.79 -13.20 -6.37
N LEU A 17 -1.58 -12.98 -5.06
CA LEU A 17 -0.29 -12.58 -4.48
C LEU A 17 0.21 -13.68 -3.51
N PRO A 18 0.73 -14.81 -4.04
CA PRO A 18 1.22 -15.89 -3.20
C PRO A 18 2.40 -15.44 -2.34
N GLY A 19 2.35 -15.74 -1.05
CA GLY A 19 3.39 -15.34 -0.10
C GLY A 19 3.36 -13.85 0.29
N ALA A 20 2.29 -13.12 -0.02
CA ALA A 20 2.14 -11.73 0.41
C ALA A 20 2.19 -11.60 1.93
N ARG A 21 3.19 -10.87 2.43
CA ARG A 21 3.39 -10.64 3.87
C ARG A 21 2.33 -9.75 4.51
N CYS A 22 1.56 -9.01 3.70
CA CYS A 22 0.42 -8.23 4.18
C CYS A 22 -0.80 -9.09 4.55
N LYS A 23 -0.86 -10.35 4.09
CA LYS A 23 -1.99 -11.24 4.37
C LYS A 23 -2.10 -11.51 5.88
N GLY A 24 -3.27 -11.23 6.45
CA GLY A 24 -3.54 -11.39 7.89
C GLY A 24 -3.11 -10.20 8.76
N GLN A 25 -2.64 -9.09 8.16
CA GLN A 25 -2.18 -7.89 8.87
C GLN A 25 -3.10 -6.67 8.60
N ALA A 26 -4.40 -6.90 8.39
CA ALA A 26 -5.35 -5.85 7.99
C ALA A 26 -5.29 -4.62 8.92
N ASP A 27 -5.27 -4.83 10.24
CA ASP A 27 -5.20 -3.75 11.23
C ASP A 27 -3.94 -2.88 11.11
N LEU A 28 -2.81 -3.46 10.68
CA LEU A 28 -1.60 -2.69 10.42
C LEU A 28 -1.78 -1.81 9.18
N TYR A 29 -2.30 -2.38 8.11
CA TYR A 29 -2.44 -1.69 6.83
C TYR A 29 -3.56 -0.64 6.85
N GLU A 30 -4.65 -0.86 7.57
CA GLU A 30 -5.72 0.13 7.78
C GLU A 30 -5.17 1.38 8.50
N ARG A 31 -4.32 1.19 9.51
CA ARG A 31 -3.65 2.30 10.23
C ARG A 31 -2.66 3.10 9.38
N THR A 32 -2.30 2.63 8.18
CA THR A 32 -1.48 3.42 7.25
C THR A 32 -2.26 4.47 6.48
N VAL A 33 -3.59 4.39 6.56
CA VAL A 33 -4.54 5.38 6.04
C VAL A 33 -4.81 6.37 7.19
N GLY A 34 -4.41 7.63 7.01
CA GLY A 34 -4.51 8.67 8.05
C GLY A 34 -5.95 9.09 8.40
N GLU A 35 -6.94 8.39 7.87
CA GLU A 35 -8.36 8.62 8.06
C GLU A 35 -9.00 7.37 8.68
N HIS A 36 -8.80 7.15 9.99
CA HIS A 36 -9.57 6.12 10.69
C HIS A 36 -10.97 6.66 11.02
N HIS A 37 -11.93 6.31 10.17
CA HIS A 37 -13.32 6.83 10.16
C HIS A 37 -14.24 6.29 11.27
N MET A 38 -13.77 5.50 12.24
CA MET A 38 -14.64 4.94 13.30
C MET A 38 -14.14 5.05 14.75
N THR A 39 -12.84 5.23 15.01
CA THR A 39 -12.28 5.18 16.39
C THR A 39 -11.60 6.47 16.85
N GLY A 40 -11.67 7.54 16.05
CA GLY A 40 -10.94 8.78 16.27
C GLY A 40 -9.69 8.89 15.41
N ARG A 41 -9.22 10.13 15.21
CA ARG A 41 -8.04 10.46 14.41
C ARG A 41 -6.80 9.86 15.09
N ILE A 42 -6.13 8.92 14.44
CA ILE A 42 -4.81 8.45 14.88
C ILE A 42 -3.81 9.61 14.87
N THR A 43 -2.87 9.60 15.80
CA THR A 43 -1.82 10.63 15.84
C THR A 43 -0.89 10.50 14.64
N THR A 44 -0.20 11.59 14.28
CA THR A 44 0.81 11.56 13.20
C THR A 44 1.89 10.52 13.48
N THR A 45 2.31 10.39 14.75
CA THR A 45 3.30 9.38 15.15
C THR A 45 2.81 7.95 14.90
N GLU A 46 1.59 7.62 15.30
CA GLU A 46 1.01 6.28 15.06
C GLU A 46 0.89 5.95 13.57
N LEU A 47 0.52 6.95 12.76
CA LEU A 47 0.45 6.82 11.30
C LEU A 47 1.84 6.55 10.70
N ASP A 48 2.86 7.29 11.12
CA ASP A 48 4.23 7.15 10.63
C ASP A 48 4.86 5.82 11.09
N ASP A 49 4.57 5.37 12.30
CA ASP A 49 4.98 4.06 12.82
C ASP A 49 4.34 2.92 12.04
N ALA A 50 3.03 2.99 11.77
CA ALA A 50 2.32 2.00 10.97
C ALA A 50 2.88 1.94 9.54
N ARG A 51 3.09 3.10 8.91
CA ARG A 51 3.70 3.17 7.57
C ARG A 51 5.10 2.58 7.55
N SER A 52 5.94 2.94 8.53
CA SER A 52 7.30 2.42 8.65
C SER A 52 7.32 0.89 8.81
N ALA A 53 6.43 0.34 9.63
CA ALA A 53 6.30 -1.10 9.80
C ALA A 53 5.82 -1.81 8.52
N ALA A 54 4.80 -1.27 7.85
CA ALA A 54 4.30 -1.83 6.60
C ALA A 54 5.34 -1.76 5.46
N LEU A 55 6.11 -0.68 5.37
CA LEU A 55 7.20 -0.54 4.40
C LEU A 55 8.29 -1.61 4.59
N ARG A 56 8.67 -1.90 5.85
CA ARG A 56 9.62 -3.00 6.15
C ARG A 56 9.08 -4.37 5.71
N LEU A 57 7.79 -4.62 5.89
CA LEU A 57 7.16 -5.86 5.42
C LEU A 57 7.16 -5.94 3.89
N CYS A 58 6.83 -4.85 3.20
CA CYS A 58 6.86 -4.78 1.74
C CYS A 58 8.27 -5.00 1.18
N ALA A 59 9.30 -4.43 1.81
CA ALA A 59 10.69 -4.57 1.37
C ALA A 59 11.16 -6.04 1.33
N ALA A 60 10.66 -6.88 2.24
CA ALA A 60 10.99 -8.30 2.33
C ALA A 60 9.91 -9.22 1.73
N CYS A 61 8.91 -8.66 1.03
CA CYS A 61 7.76 -9.41 0.55
C CYS A 61 8.08 -10.18 -0.75
N PRO A 62 7.88 -11.51 -0.81
CA PRO A 62 8.04 -12.29 -2.03
C PRO A 62 7.11 -11.85 -3.17
N ALA A 63 5.92 -11.36 -2.82
CA ALA A 63 4.91 -10.91 -3.77
C ALA A 63 5.07 -9.42 -4.17
N ARG A 64 6.23 -8.79 -3.89
CA ARG A 64 6.42 -7.35 -4.14
C ARG A 64 6.27 -6.99 -5.62
N ASN A 65 6.99 -7.68 -6.50
CA ASN A 65 6.96 -7.40 -7.95
C ASN A 65 5.54 -7.51 -8.56
N PRO A 66 4.78 -8.62 -8.37
CA PRO A 66 3.40 -8.67 -8.90
C PRO A 66 2.46 -7.65 -8.23
N CYS A 67 2.73 -7.22 -6.99
CA CYS A 67 1.98 -6.15 -6.34
C CYS A 67 2.24 -4.79 -6.99
N GLU A 68 3.48 -4.49 -7.38
CA GLU A 68 3.85 -3.27 -8.13
C GLU A 68 3.18 -3.25 -9.50
N VAL A 69 3.28 -4.35 -10.26
CA VAL A 69 2.66 -4.47 -11.60
C VAL A 69 1.14 -4.22 -11.54
N TRP A 70 0.46 -4.78 -10.55
CA TRP A 70 -0.96 -4.55 -10.38
C TRP A 70 -1.28 -3.10 -9.99
N LEU A 71 -0.53 -2.52 -9.06
CA LEU A 71 -0.74 -1.13 -8.63
C LEU A 71 -0.55 -0.15 -9.79
N ASP A 72 0.45 -0.38 -10.63
CA ASP A 72 0.74 0.45 -11.81
C ASP A 72 -0.34 0.36 -12.88
N ALA A 73 -0.99 -0.80 -13.02
CA ALA A 73 -2.10 -1.00 -13.95
C ALA A 73 -3.39 -0.28 -13.52
N LEU A 74 -3.51 0.15 -12.26
CA LEU A 74 -4.69 0.87 -11.77
C LEU A 74 -4.64 2.36 -12.15
N PRO A 75 -5.75 2.93 -12.67
CA PRO A 75 -5.93 4.37 -12.75
C PRO A 75 -5.70 5.02 -11.38
N ALA A 76 -5.12 6.21 -11.32
CA ALA A 76 -4.78 6.88 -10.07
C ALA A 76 -5.97 6.93 -9.07
N ALA A 77 -7.16 7.31 -9.55
CA ALA A 77 -8.39 7.37 -8.75
C ALA A 77 -8.86 6.02 -8.17
N ARG A 78 -8.30 4.89 -8.62
CA ARG A 78 -8.63 3.54 -8.14
C ARG A 78 -7.52 2.90 -7.32
N ARG A 79 -6.40 3.59 -7.12
CA ARG A 79 -5.29 3.07 -6.31
C ARG A 79 -5.68 3.07 -4.83
N PRO A 80 -5.44 1.98 -4.09
CA PRO A 80 -5.74 1.96 -2.66
C PRO A 80 -4.85 2.95 -1.92
N ALA A 81 -5.41 3.70 -0.97
CA ALA A 81 -4.66 4.55 -0.07
C ALA A 81 -3.88 3.74 0.97
N GLY A 82 -2.88 4.36 1.61
CA GLY A 82 -2.02 3.71 2.59
C GLY A 82 -0.79 3.04 1.96
N VAL A 83 -0.17 2.09 2.65
CA VAL A 83 1.03 1.42 2.13
C VAL A 83 0.66 0.27 1.20
N VAL A 84 1.05 0.38 -0.07
CA VAL A 84 0.83 -0.64 -1.10
C VAL A 84 2.11 -0.79 -1.93
N ALA A 85 2.53 -2.03 -2.20
CA ALA A 85 3.71 -2.32 -3.03
C ALA A 85 5.03 -1.64 -2.56
N GLY A 86 5.12 -1.24 -1.29
CA GLY A 86 6.26 -0.49 -0.76
C GLY A 86 6.21 1.03 -1.00
N LEU A 87 5.05 1.56 -1.39
CA LEU A 87 4.78 2.97 -1.60
C LEU A 87 3.68 3.43 -0.64
N VAL A 88 3.75 4.68 -0.17
CA VAL A 88 2.66 5.32 0.58
C VAL A 88 1.74 6.03 -0.40
N ILE A 89 0.55 5.52 -0.67
CA ILE A 89 -0.43 6.14 -1.56
C ILE A 89 -1.32 7.09 -0.77
N THR A 90 -1.41 8.35 -1.22
CA THR A 90 -2.29 9.37 -0.64
C THR A 90 -3.74 9.21 -1.13
N ALA A 91 -4.69 9.94 -0.53
CA ALA A 91 -6.09 9.96 -0.94
C ALA A 91 -6.29 10.32 -2.43
N GLY A 92 -5.35 11.06 -3.05
CA GLY A 92 -5.37 11.36 -4.48
C GLY A 92 -4.89 10.21 -5.38
N GLY A 93 -4.55 9.06 -4.82
CA GLY A 93 -4.01 7.92 -5.57
C GLY A 93 -2.56 8.09 -6.03
N VAL A 94 -1.89 9.14 -5.53
CA VAL A 94 -0.51 9.48 -5.91
C VAL A 94 0.45 8.97 -4.83
N PRO A 95 1.55 8.30 -5.20
CA PRO A 95 2.62 7.97 -4.26
C PRO A 95 3.15 9.23 -3.57
N SER A 96 3.24 9.18 -2.25
CA SER A 96 3.85 10.20 -1.42
C SER A 96 5.36 10.08 -1.57
N SER A 97 6.02 11.15 -2.01
CA SER A 97 7.48 11.20 -2.02
C SER A 97 7.98 11.43 -0.60
N THR A 98 8.00 10.39 0.23
CA THR A 98 8.65 10.46 1.54
C THR A 98 9.57 9.25 1.70
N GLY A 99 10.79 9.38 1.18
CA GLY A 99 11.88 8.43 1.42
C GLY A 99 13.06 8.41 0.44
N THR A 100 13.74 9.56 0.25
CA THR A 100 15.15 9.74 -0.21
C THR A 100 15.55 9.40 -1.68
N PRO A 101 16.27 10.31 -2.39
CA PRO A 101 16.82 10.05 -3.72
C PRO A 101 17.89 8.95 -3.66
N SER A 102 17.78 7.99 -4.56
CA SER A 102 18.84 7.00 -4.78
C SER A 102 20.14 7.73 -5.10
N THR A 103 21.11 7.63 -4.19
CA THR A 103 22.48 8.10 -4.37
C THR A 103 23.11 7.26 -5.48
N ALA A 104 23.07 7.74 -6.72
CA ALA A 104 23.91 7.25 -7.79
C ALA A 104 25.29 7.90 -7.68
N GLY A 105 26.08 7.43 -6.71
CA GLY A 105 27.52 7.62 -6.71
C GLY A 105 28.14 6.68 -7.74
N GLY A 106 28.66 7.24 -8.84
CA GLY A 106 29.34 6.50 -9.89
C GLY A 106 30.40 7.35 -10.59
N ARG A 107 31.42 7.79 -9.84
CA ARG A 107 32.66 8.33 -10.41
C ARG A 107 33.45 7.16 -10.99
N ARG A 108 33.83 7.21 -12.27
CA ARG A 108 35.00 6.51 -12.82
C ARG A 108 35.46 7.18 -14.12
N THR A 109 36.67 7.73 -14.01
CA THR A 109 37.70 8.06 -15.02
C THR A 109 37.31 8.92 -16.21
#